data_AF-A0A7S0Q1X0-F1
#
_entry.id   AF-A0A7S0Q1X0-F1
#
_cell.length_a   1.000
_cell.length_b   1.000
_cell.length_c   1.000
_cell.angle_alpha   90.00
_cell.angle_beta   90.00
_cell.angle_gamma   90.00
#
_symmetry.space_group_name_H-M   'P 1'
#
loop_
_entity.id
_entity.type
_entity.pdbx_description
1 polymer ?
#
loop_
_entity_poly.entity_id
_entity_poly.type
_entity_poly.pdbx_seq_one_letter_code
_entity_poly.pdbx_strand_id
1 'polypeptide(L)'
;GARELMLASFCDELSRLMSLPNEGVIAEHSSIHLLEGLTVRVHHQTREEDDPRDYDARVLGVSGDGRLRVLPSSSARGAAEQLLSGEEVSITPQLIRHEASS
;
A
#
# COMPACT_ATOMS: atom_id res chain seq x y z
N GLY A 1 -29.22 -8.27 -16.46
CA GLY A 1 -29.42 -6.99 -15.75
C GLY A 1 -28.07 -6.36 -15.45
N ALA A 2 -28.06 -5.19 -14.80
CA ALA A 2 -26.83 -4.46 -14.51
C ALA A 2 -25.86 -5.25 -13.61
N ARG A 3 -26.39 -6.06 -12.68
CA ARG A 3 -25.59 -6.94 -11.81
C ARG A 3 -24.86 -8.03 -12.59
N GLU A 4 -25.54 -8.68 -13.53
CA GLU A 4 -24.94 -9.74 -14.34
C GLU A 4 -23.85 -9.19 -15.26
N LEU A 5 -24.03 -7.98 -15.80
CA LEU A 5 -23.03 -7.29 -16.60
C LEU A 5 -21.80 -6.91 -15.78
N MET A 6 -21.99 -6.41 -14.55
CA MET A 6 -20.89 -6.12 -13.63
C MET A 6 -20.09 -7.39 -13.30
N LEU A 7 -20.78 -8.50 -13.01
CA LEU A 7 -20.12 -9.76 -12.69
C LEU A 7 -19.35 -10.32 -13.89
N ALA A 8 -19.93 -10.28 -15.09
CA ALA A 8 -19.24 -10.69 -16.31
C ALA A 8 -17.97 -9.86 -16.54
N SER A 9 -18.07 -8.53 -16.46
CA SER A 9 -16.93 -7.63 -16.61
C SER A 9 -15.84 -7.89 -15.55
N PHE A 10 -16.22 -8.20 -14.32
CA PHE A 10 -15.26 -8.56 -13.27
C PHE A 10 -14.53 -9.88 -13.59
N CYS A 11 -15.25 -10.90 -14.04
CA CYS A 11 -14.67 -12.19 -14.41
C CYS A 11 -13.72 -12.08 -15.60
N ASP A 12 -14.09 -11.29 -16.61
CA ASP A 12 -13.26 -11.04 -17.79
C ASP A 12 -11.96 -10.33 -17.41
N GLU A 13 -12.06 -9.29 -16.57
CA GLU A 13 -10.90 -8.53 -16.11
C GLU A 13 -9.97 -9.35 -15.20
N LEU A 14 -10.53 -10.14 -14.30
CA LEU A 14 -9.76 -11.07 -13.47
C LEU A 14 -9.02 -12.10 -14.36
N SER A 15 -9.70 -12.63 -15.37
CA SER A 15 -9.10 -13.60 -16.31
C SER A 15 -7.95 -12.97 -17.10
N ARG A 16 -8.10 -11.71 -17.52
CA ARG A 16 -7.03 -10.94 -18.16
C ARG A 16 -5.83 -10.77 -17.23
N LEU A 17 -6.05 -10.32 -16.00
CA LEU A 17 -4.98 -10.14 -15.00
C LEU A 17 -4.25 -11.46 -14.71
N MET A 18 -4.97 -12.57 -14.61
CA MET A 18 -4.37 -13.90 -14.39
C MET A 18 -3.59 -14.45 -15.59
N SER A 19 -3.73 -13.85 -16.77
CA SER A 19 -2.91 -14.19 -17.94
C SER A 19 -1.59 -13.42 -18.01
N LEU A 20 -1.42 -12.39 -17.19
CA LEU A 20 -0.20 -11.59 -17.13
C LEU A 20 0.84 -12.21 -16.19
N PRO A 21 2.15 -12.03 -16.47
CA PRO A 21 3.17 -12.28 -15.46
C PRO A 21 3.03 -11.27 -14.31
N ASN A 22 3.52 -11.64 -13.12
CA ASN A 22 3.44 -10.79 -11.92
C ASN A 22 3.95 -9.36 -12.15
N GLU A 23 5.05 -9.22 -12.90
CA GLU A 23 5.62 -7.92 -13.28
C GLU A 23 4.64 -7.05 -14.11
N GLY A 24 3.84 -7.68 -14.97
CA GLY A 24 2.81 -6.99 -15.76
C GLY A 24 1.65 -6.51 -14.90
N VAL A 25 1.22 -7.33 -13.93
CA VAL A 25 0.20 -6.94 -12.95
C VAL A 25 0.69 -5.79 -12.07
N ILE A 26 1.93 -5.87 -11.58
CA ILE A 26 2.54 -4.83 -10.75
C ILE A 26 2.69 -3.52 -11.54
N ALA A 27 3.11 -3.58 -12.79
CA ALA A 27 3.24 -2.40 -13.64
C ALA A 27 1.89 -1.69 -13.83
N GLU A 28 0.82 -2.44 -14.15
CA GLU A 28 -0.52 -1.86 -14.28
C GLU A 28 -1.00 -1.22 -12.97
N HIS A 29 -0.83 -1.92 -11.84
CA HIS A 29 -1.31 -1.44 -10.53
C HIS A 29 -0.45 -0.32 -9.92
N SER A 30 0.83 -0.22 -10.29
CA SER A 30 1.71 0.87 -9.83
C SER A 30 1.21 2.25 -10.26
N SER A 31 0.47 2.33 -11.36
CA SER A 31 -0.15 3.56 -11.86
C SER A 31 -1.36 4.04 -11.06
N ILE A 32 -1.90 3.18 -10.18
CA ILE A 32 -3.11 3.42 -9.35
C ILE A 32 -2.74 3.22 -7.87
N HIS A 33 -1.56 3.69 -7.46
CA HIS A 33 -1.11 3.49 -6.09
C HIS A 33 -1.75 4.50 -5.13
N LEU A 34 -2.94 4.14 -4.60
CA LEU A 34 -3.77 4.99 -3.73
C LEU A 34 -3.05 5.52 -2.46
N LEU A 35 -1.96 4.87 -2.05
CA LEU A 35 -1.22 5.23 -0.86
C LEU A 35 0.04 6.05 -1.15
N GLU A 36 0.44 6.22 -2.41
CA GLU A 36 1.68 6.92 -2.75
C GLU A 36 1.66 8.36 -2.22
N GLY A 37 2.75 8.77 -1.57
CA GLY A 37 2.89 10.08 -0.94
C GLY A 37 2.21 10.22 0.43
N LEU A 38 1.34 9.29 0.83
CA LEU A 38 0.71 9.32 2.15
C LEU A 38 1.68 8.87 3.24
N THR A 39 1.45 9.38 4.45
CA THR A 39 2.05 8.84 5.67
C THR A 39 1.19 7.70 6.20
N VAL A 40 1.82 6.57 6.46
CA VAL A 40 1.18 5.38 7.04
C VAL A 40 1.88 5.01 8.35
N ARG A 41 1.13 4.46 9.29
CA ARG A 41 1.68 3.71 10.42
C ARG A 41 1.95 2.28 9.96
N VAL A 42 3.18 1.81 10.12
CA VAL A 42 3.61 0.43 9.86
C VAL A 42 3.55 -0.34 11.18
N HIS A 43 2.87 -1.49 11.16
CA HIS A 43 2.68 -2.37 12.31
C HIS A 43 3.40 -3.70 12.09
N HIS A 44 4.28 -4.12 13.01
CA HIS A 44 5.07 -5.36 12.89
C HIS A 44 4.35 -6.63 13.40
N GLN A 45 3.22 -6.48 14.10
CA GLN A 45 2.37 -7.58 14.57
C GLN A 45 0.88 -7.22 14.38
N THR A 46 -0.02 -8.14 14.76
CA THR A 46 -1.48 -7.91 14.75
C THR A 46 -1.83 -6.64 15.53
N ARG A 47 -2.74 -5.84 14.97
CA ARG A 47 -3.13 -4.46 15.37
C ARG A 47 -3.58 -4.25 16.84
N GLU A 48 -3.53 -5.27 17.68
CA GLU A 48 -4.17 -5.29 19.00
C GLU A 48 -3.24 -4.84 20.16
N GLU A 49 -1.94 -4.67 19.91
CA GLU A 49 -0.99 -4.20 20.94
C GLU A 49 -0.08 -3.08 20.40
N ASP A 50 0.17 -2.05 21.21
CA ASP A 50 1.18 -1.01 20.92
C ASP A 50 2.57 -1.66 20.89
N ASP A 51 3.01 -2.09 19.70
CA ASP A 51 4.35 -2.65 19.50
C ASP A 51 5.36 -1.48 19.44
N PRO A 52 6.41 -1.48 20.27
CA PRO A 52 7.45 -0.45 20.23
C PRO A 52 8.20 -0.38 18.89
N ARG A 53 8.07 -1.41 18.05
CA ARG A 53 8.61 -1.43 16.69
C ARG A 53 7.72 -0.72 15.70
N ASP A 54 6.50 -0.32 16.04
CA ASP A 54 5.62 0.41 15.14
C ASP A 54 6.15 1.81 14.86
N TYR A 55 6.07 2.23 13.60
CA TYR A 55 6.64 3.50 13.16
C TYR A 55 5.82 4.13 12.05
N ASP A 56 5.92 5.45 11.93
CA ASP A 56 5.34 6.17 10.79
C ASP A 56 6.33 6.20 9.63
N ALA A 57 5.82 6.06 8.41
CA ALA A 57 6.62 6.12 7.20
C ALA A 57 5.85 6.78 6.06
N ARG A 58 6.56 7.45 5.15
CA ARG A 58 6.00 7.96 3.90
C ARG A 58 6.09 6.89 2.83
N VAL A 59 4.98 6.61 2.17
CA VAL A 59 4.93 5.65 1.06
C VAL A 59 5.53 6.28 -0.20
N LEU A 60 6.45 5.56 -0.84
CA LEU A 60 7.12 5.93 -2.09
C LEU A 60 6.57 5.19 -3.31
N GLY A 61 5.72 4.18 -3.10
CA GLY A 61 5.13 3.34 -4.16
C GLY A 61 5.39 1.85 -3.91
N VAL A 62 5.40 1.06 -4.98
CA VAL A 62 5.64 -0.39 -4.97
C VAL A 62 6.85 -0.72 -5.84
N SER A 63 7.70 -1.63 -5.39
CA SER A 63 8.83 -2.14 -6.18
C SER A 63 8.37 -3.15 -7.24
N GLY A 64 9.20 -3.43 -8.23
CA GLY A 64 8.87 -4.33 -9.34
C GLY A 64 8.58 -5.79 -8.93
N ASP A 65 8.83 -6.16 -7.67
CA ASP A 65 8.52 -7.45 -7.06
C ASP A 65 7.28 -7.39 -6.13
N GLY A 66 6.58 -6.27 -6.08
CA GLY A 66 5.31 -6.13 -5.35
C GLY A 66 5.44 -5.70 -3.89
N ARG A 67 6.65 -5.39 -3.39
CA ARG A 67 6.85 -4.89 -2.03
C ARG A 67 6.55 -3.39 -1.92
N LEU A 68 6.05 -2.97 -0.76
CA LEU A 68 5.78 -1.57 -0.49
C LEU A 68 7.09 -0.84 -0.17
N ARG A 69 7.36 0.25 -0.89
CA ARG A 69 8.53 1.11 -0.69
C ARG A 69 8.16 2.22 0.27
N VAL A 70 8.87 2.35 1.38
CA VAL A 70 8.60 3.39 2.38
C VAL A 70 9.87 4.11 2.83
N LEU A 71 9.69 5.34 3.33
CA LEU A 71 10.71 6.13 3.99
C LEU A 71 10.30 6.38 5.45
N PRO A 72 10.97 5.77 6.45
CA PRO A 72 10.63 5.96 7.85
C PRO A 72 10.75 7.42 8.30
N SER A 73 9.75 7.93 9.01
CA SER A 73 9.68 9.32 9.48
C SER A 73 10.65 9.64 10.62
N SER A 74 11.01 8.64 11.42
CA SER A 74 11.93 8.76 12.57
C SER A 74 13.40 8.89 12.16
N SER A 75 13.72 8.64 10.90
CA SER A 75 15.09 8.63 10.41
C SER A 75 15.50 10.05 10.02
N ALA A 76 16.43 10.63 10.79
CA ALA A 76 17.08 11.90 10.46
C ALA A 76 17.64 11.92 9.03
N ARG A 77 17.84 13.13 8.46
CA ARG A 77 18.32 13.37 7.08
C ARG A 77 19.32 12.28 6.62
N GLY A 78 18.88 11.40 5.72
CA GLY A 78 19.67 10.24 5.25
C GLY A 78 19.02 8.87 5.46
N ALA A 79 17.75 8.82 5.90
CA ALA A 79 16.94 7.62 5.97
C ALA A 79 17.03 6.77 4.68
N ALA A 80 17.39 5.50 4.82
CA ALA A 80 17.33 4.56 3.70
C ALA A 80 15.87 4.16 3.42
N GLU A 81 15.55 4.02 2.15
CA GLU A 81 14.31 3.38 1.71
C GLU A 81 14.23 1.95 2.26
N GLN A 82 13.04 1.56 2.72
CA GLN A 82 12.75 0.21 3.17
C GLN A 82 11.70 -0.44 2.26
N LEU A 83 11.85 -1.76 2.06
CA LEU A 83 10.92 -2.60 1.32
C LEU A 83 10.15 -3.48 2.31
N LEU A 84 8.81 -3.38 2.28
CA LEU A 84 7.94 -4.09 3.20
C LEU A 84 7.10 -5.14 2.47
N SER A 85 7.01 -6.33 3.05
CA SER A 85 6.13 -7.41 2.60
C SER A 85 4.78 -7.34 3.31
N GLY A 86 3.68 -7.50 2.56
CA GLY A 86 2.33 -7.58 3.15
C GLY A 86 2.10 -8.80 4.03
N GLU A 87 3.00 -9.80 4.00
CA GLU A 87 2.98 -10.96 4.89
C GLU A 87 3.51 -10.64 6.30
N GLU A 88 4.34 -9.60 6.41
CA GLU A 88 5.09 -9.28 7.64
C GLU A 88 4.55 -8.04 8.35
N VAL A 89 3.90 -7.14 7.62
CA VAL A 89 3.42 -5.87 8.18
C VAL A 89 2.00 -5.56 7.78
N SER A 90 1.29 -4.88 8.67
CA SER A 90 0.04 -4.19 8.31
C SER A 90 0.25 -2.67 8.31
N ILE A 91 -0.53 -1.96 7.50
CA ILE A 91 -0.46 -0.50 7.41
C ILE A 91 -1.80 0.15 7.70
N THR A 92 -1.73 1.32 8.33
CA THR A 92 -2.88 2.18 8.59
C THR A 92 -2.57 3.59 8.07
N PRO A 93 -3.35 4.13 7.11
CA PRO A 93 -3.17 5.52 6.68
C PRO A 93 -3.39 6.47 7.85
N GLN A 94 -2.46 7.40 8.05
CA GLN A 94 -2.67 8.52 8.95
C GLN A 94 -3.64 9.47 8.24
N LEU A 95 -4.92 9.42 8.59
CA LEU A 95 -5.89 10.42 8.13
C LEU A 95 -5.36 11.79 8.51
N ILE A 96 -5.12 12.65 7.51
CA ILE A 96 -4.84 14.06 7.75
C ILE A 96 -6.07 14.60 8.47
N ARG A 97 -5.95 14.81 9.79
CA ARG A 97 -6.92 15.64 10.51
C ARG A 97 -6.74 17.03 9.93
N HIS A 98 -7.60 17.40 8.98
CA HIS A 98 -7.86 18.81 8.74
C HIS A 98 -8.38 19.35 10.08
N GLU A 99 -7.49 19.97 10.85
CA GLU A 99 -7.92 20.90 11.87
C GLU A 99 -8.77 21.94 11.14
N ALA A 100 -10.09 21.81 11.30
CA ALA A 100 -11.00 22.90 11.01
C ALA A 100 -10.58 24.03 11.94
N SER A 101 -9.74 24.94 11.42
CA SER A 101 -9.48 26.22 12.04
C SER A 101 -10.84 26.89 12.23
N SER A 102 -11.29 26.95 13.47
CA SER A 102 -12.38 27.82 13.95
C SER A 102 -11.76 28.98 14.69
#